data_AF-A0A9D5MBX6-F1
#
_entry.id   AF-A0A9D5MBX6-F1
#
_cell.length_a   1.000
_cell.length_b   1.000
_cell.length_c   1.000
_cell.angle_alpha   90.00
_cell.angle_beta   90.00
_cell.angle_gamma   90.00
#
_symmetry.space_group_name_H-M   'P 1'
#
loop_
_entity.id
_entity.type
_entity.pdbx_description
1 polymer ?
#
loop_
_entity_poly.entity_id
_entity_poly.type
_entity_poly.pdbx_seq_one_letter_code
_entity_poly.pdbx_strand_id
1 'polypeptide(L)'
;MVTPLSNEPANKAELYTDFNGGAETSVAAGFRFDKTPVEAQYTACANLFEQYGFALENGAVPADAVEDYIAQYQADLDGAGYQDVLAEFQAQYDAWKAA
;
A
#
# COMPACT_ATOMS: atom_id res chain seq x y z
N MET A 1 12.55 -5.08 29.18
CA MET A 1 11.69 -5.78 30.15
C MET A 1 10.27 -5.33 29.88
N VAL A 2 9.38 -6.23 29.47
CA VAL A 2 7.95 -5.93 29.33
C VAL A 2 7.31 -6.26 30.67
N THR A 3 6.84 -5.24 31.38
CA THR A 3 6.14 -5.40 32.66
C THR A 3 4.64 -5.49 32.37
N PRO A 4 3.96 -6.63 32.65
CA PRO A 4 2.52 -6.74 32.47
C PRO A 4 1.75 -5.84 33.43
N LEU A 5 0.64 -5.26 32.97
CA LEU A 5 -0.37 -4.64 33.81
C LEU A 5 -1.19 -5.71 34.54
N SER A 6 -1.94 -5.32 35.57
CA SER A 6 -2.76 -6.24 36.38
C SER A 6 -3.88 -6.94 35.61
N ASN A 7 -4.27 -6.40 34.45
CA ASN A 7 -5.26 -6.97 33.54
C ASN A 7 -4.65 -7.71 32.35
N GLU A 8 -3.34 -8.00 32.37
CA GLU A 8 -2.62 -8.63 31.27
C GLU A 8 -2.05 -10.00 31.66
N PRO A 9 -1.77 -10.88 30.68
CA PRO A 9 -1.15 -12.17 30.95
C PRO A 9 0.23 -12.02 31.58
N ALA A 10 0.53 -12.87 32.57
CA ALA A 10 1.85 -12.88 33.23
C ALA A 10 3.00 -13.21 32.26
N ASN A 11 2.72 -13.97 31.19
CA ASN A 11 3.68 -14.35 30.15
C ASN A 11 3.70 -13.40 28.94
N LYS A 12 3.25 -12.15 29.08
CA LYS A 12 3.20 -11.15 27.99
C LYS A 12 4.53 -11.01 27.21
N ALA A 13 5.67 -11.13 27.87
CA ALA A 13 6.98 -11.07 27.22
C ALA A 13 7.23 -12.26 26.27
N GLU A 14 6.82 -13.47 26.65
CA GLU A 14 6.90 -14.67 25.81
C GLU A 14 5.93 -14.54 24.63
N LEU A 15 4.69 -14.09 24.87
CA LEU A 15 3.71 -13.84 23.80
C LEU A 15 4.23 -12.87 22.74
N TYR A 16 4.93 -11.80 23.11
CA TYR A 16 5.56 -10.91 22.13
C TYR A 16 6.76 -11.56 21.43
N THR A 17 7.53 -12.40 22.13
CA THR A 17 8.65 -13.11 21.53
C THR A 17 8.16 -14.04 20.43
N ASP A 18 7.12 -14.82 20.73
CA ASP A 18 6.50 -15.76 19.79
C ASP A 18 5.82 -15.01 18.64
N PHE A 19 5.05 -13.95 18.95
CA PHE A 19 4.38 -13.14 17.95
C PHE A 19 5.36 -12.47 16.97
N ASN A 20 6.43 -11.87 17.49
CA ASN A 20 7.44 -11.23 16.66
C ASN A 20 8.28 -12.25 15.89
N GLY A 21 8.61 -13.38 16.52
CA GLY A 21 9.40 -14.45 15.92
C GLY A 21 8.66 -15.22 14.82
N GLY A 22 7.33 -15.27 14.89
CA GLY A 22 6.47 -15.83 13.85
C GLY A 22 6.04 -14.84 12.77
N ALA A 23 6.56 -13.61 12.76
CA ALA A 23 6.21 -12.62 11.76
C ALA A 23 6.86 -12.96 10.40
N GLU A 24 6.03 -13.18 9.39
CA GLU A 24 6.50 -13.38 8.02
C GLU A 24 6.96 -12.05 7.41
N THR A 25 8.12 -12.07 6.77
CA THR A 25 8.64 -10.89 6.06
C THR A 25 8.05 -10.82 4.66
N SER A 26 7.63 -9.63 4.24
CA SER A 26 7.14 -9.41 2.87
C SER A 26 8.18 -9.82 1.83
N VAL A 27 7.72 -10.46 0.75
CA VAL A 27 8.55 -10.77 -0.43
C VAL A 27 9.05 -9.51 -1.17
N ALA A 28 8.57 -8.33 -0.79
CA ALA A 28 9.03 -7.03 -1.29
C ALA A 28 9.78 -6.22 -0.21
N ALA A 29 10.10 -6.81 0.95
CA ALA A 29 10.84 -6.13 2.00
C ALA A 29 12.23 -5.71 1.48
N GLY A 30 12.47 -4.40 1.45
CA GLY A 30 13.71 -3.82 0.95
C GLY A 30 13.64 -3.27 -0.47
N PHE A 31 12.61 -3.61 -1.26
CA PHE A 31 12.39 -3.00 -2.57
C PHE A 31 12.08 -1.51 -2.43
N ARG A 32 12.63 -0.70 -3.35
CA ARG A 32 12.40 0.75 -3.43
C ARG A 32 12.20 1.11 -4.90
N PHE A 33 10.99 1.53 -5.23
CA PHE A 33 10.65 1.99 -6.57
C PHE A 33 11.36 3.31 -6.87
N ASP A 34 12.11 3.34 -7.97
CA ASP A 34 12.62 4.57 -8.57
C ASP A 34 11.56 5.13 -9.53
N LYS A 35 10.90 6.21 -9.12
CA LYS A 35 9.88 6.84 -9.93
C LYS A 35 10.42 7.77 -11.01
N THR A 36 11.72 8.07 -11.03
CA THR A 36 12.30 9.04 -11.99
C THR A 36 11.93 8.75 -13.46
N PRO A 37 11.88 7.49 -13.95
CA PRO A 37 11.47 7.20 -15.32
C PRO A 37 10.02 7.58 -15.67
N VAL A 38 9.14 7.67 -14.66
CA VAL A 38 7.69 7.90 -14.81
C VAL A 38 7.20 9.03 -13.89
N GLU A 39 8.06 10.00 -13.57
CA GLU A 39 7.81 10.99 -12.52
C GLU A 39 6.54 11.84 -12.78
N ALA A 40 6.31 12.21 -14.05
CA ALA A 40 5.14 12.98 -14.46
C ALA A 40 3.83 12.19 -14.25
N GLN A 41 3.77 10.95 -14.75
CA GLN A 41 2.62 10.05 -14.59
C GLN A 41 2.36 9.72 -13.12
N TYR A 42 3.43 9.43 -12.37
CA TYR A 42 3.36 9.17 -10.93
C TYR A 42 2.75 10.36 -10.17
N THR A 43 3.19 11.57 -10.49
CA THR A 43 2.67 12.81 -9.89
C THR A 43 1.19 13.03 -10.26
N ALA A 44 0.81 12.78 -11.51
CA ALA A 44 -0.59 12.87 -11.94
C ALA A 44 -1.49 11.86 -11.19
N CYS A 45 -1.04 10.61 -11.05
CA CYS A 45 -1.75 9.58 -10.30
C CYS A 45 -1.88 9.93 -8.80
N ALA A 46 -0.84 10.51 -8.19
CA ALA A 46 -0.87 10.96 -6.80
C ALA A 46 -1.92 12.06 -6.58
N ASN A 47 -2.04 13.01 -7.50
CA ASN A 47 -3.07 14.06 -7.43
C ASN A 47 -4.50 13.49 -7.57
N LEU A 48 -4.68 12.40 -8.34
CA LEU A 48 -5.97 11.71 -8.43
C LEU A 48 -6.29 10.95 -7.15
N PHE A 49 -5.30 10.39 -6.46
CA PHE A 49 -5.51 9.78 -5.13
C PHE A 49 -6.07 10.79 -4.12
N GLU A 50 -5.58 12.02 -4.12
CA GLU A 50 -6.11 13.08 -3.25
C GLU A 50 -7.58 13.42 -3.56
N GLN A 51 -8.01 13.27 -4.82
CA GLN A 51 -9.38 13.56 -5.26
C GLN A 51 -10.35 12.40 -4.99
N TYR A 52 -9.88 11.16 -5.13
CA TYR A 52 -10.72 9.96 -5.10
C TYR A 52 -10.38 9.02 -3.93
N GLY A 53 -9.12 8.60 -3.84
CA GLY A 53 -8.66 7.55 -2.93
C GLY A 53 -8.93 7.85 -1.46
N PHE A 54 -8.64 9.08 -1.01
CA PHE A 54 -8.85 9.45 0.39
C PHE A 54 -10.31 9.28 0.85
N ALA A 55 -11.29 9.66 0.02
CA ALA A 55 -12.70 9.52 0.34
C ALA A 55 -13.14 8.04 0.38
N LEU A 56 -12.63 7.22 -0.56
CA LEU A 56 -12.90 5.78 -0.61
C LEU A 56 -12.34 5.05 0.62
N GLU A 57 -11.07 5.27 0.95
CA GLU A 57 -10.40 4.59 2.07
C GLU A 57 -11.02 4.88 3.44
N ASN A 58 -11.65 6.05 3.58
CA ASN A 58 -12.28 6.50 4.82
C ASN A 58 -13.81 6.30 4.85
N GLY A 59 -14.37 5.61 3.84
CA GLY A 59 -15.81 5.31 3.80
C GLY A 59 -16.70 6.56 3.64
N ALA A 60 -16.17 7.62 3.02
CA ALA A 60 -16.92 8.85 2.76
C ALA A 60 -17.81 8.77 1.52
N VAL A 61 -17.64 7.73 0.69
CA VAL A 61 -18.47 7.45 -0.48
C VAL A 61 -19.70 6.63 -0.07
N PRO A 62 -20.93 7.05 -0.42
CA PRO A 62 -22.14 6.26 -0.16
C PRO A 62 -22.05 4.86 -0.76
N ALA A 63 -22.52 3.85 -0.02
CA ALA A 63 -22.35 2.44 -0.39
C ALA A 63 -22.91 2.08 -1.78
N ASP A 64 -24.00 2.72 -2.20
CA ASP A 64 -24.64 2.53 -3.50
C ASP A 64 -23.91 3.24 -4.66
N ALA A 65 -22.96 4.14 -4.36
CA ALA A 65 -22.16 4.88 -5.33
C ALA A 65 -20.70 4.39 -5.42
N VAL A 66 -20.27 3.46 -4.56
CA VAL A 66 -18.87 3.01 -4.48
C VAL A 66 -18.37 2.45 -5.82
N GLU A 67 -19.14 1.59 -6.47
CA GLU A 67 -18.73 0.95 -7.73
C GLU A 67 -18.52 1.98 -8.85
N ASP A 68 -19.47 2.91 -9.04
CA ASP A 68 -19.36 3.97 -10.04
C ASP A 68 -18.18 4.91 -9.74
N TYR A 69 -17.94 5.21 -8.47
CA TYR A 69 -16.84 6.05 -8.03
C TYR A 69 -15.47 5.40 -8.28
N ILE A 70 -15.34 4.08 -8.02
CA ILE A 70 -14.15 3.30 -8.34
C ILE A 70 -13.94 3.25 -9.86
N ALA A 71 -15.00 3.04 -10.64
CA ALA A 71 -14.91 2.99 -12.10
C ALA A 71 -14.41 4.31 -12.69
N GLN A 72 -14.91 5.44 -12.19
CA GLN A 72 -14.42 6.76 -12.61
C GLN A 72 -12.97 6.99 -12.19
N TYR A 73 -12.62 6.64 -10.95
CA TYR A 73 -11.24 6.78 -10.48
C TYR A 73 -10.26 5.96 -11.32
N GLN A 74 -10.62 4.73 -11.68
CA GLN A 74 -9.80 3.88 -12.53
C GLN A 74 -9.63 4.46 -13.95
N ALA A 75 -10.71 4.97 -14.55
CA ALA A 75 -10.64 5.62 -15.87
C ALA A 75 -9.71 6.84 -15.86
N ASP A 76 -9.79 7.66 -14.80
CA ASP A 76 -8.92 8.83 -14.65
C ASP A 76 -7.46 8.43 -14.42
N LEU A 77 -7.21 7.39 -13.62
CA LEU A 77 -5.86 6.83 -13.40
C LEU A 77 -5.25 6.31 -14.71
N ASP A 78 -6.01 5.54 -15.49
CA ASP A 78 -5.57 5.03 -16.79
C ASP A 78 -5.27 6.19 -17.75
N GLY A 79 -6.12 7.23 -17.77
CA GLY A 79 -5.90 8.45 -18.55
C GLY A 79 -4.67 9.26 -18.10
N ALA A 80 -4.28 9.17 -16.82
CA ALA A 80 -3.09 9.82 -16.26
C ALA A 80 -1.78 9.03 -16.46
N GLY A 81 -1.85 7.83 -17.06
CA GLY A 81 -0.68 7.00 -17.31
C GLY A 81 -0.36 6.00 -16.20
N TYR A 82 -1.36 5.58 -15.41
CA TYR A 82 -1.18 4.55 -14.37
C TYR A 82 -0.56 3.25 -14.90
N GLN A 83 -0.94 2.82 -16.11
CA GLN A 83 -0.38 1.61 -16.71
C GLN A 83 1.13 1.71 -16.99
N ASP A 84 1.64 2.90 -17.32
CA ASP A 84 3.08 3.13 -17.49
C ASP A 84 3.81 3.00 -16.15
N VAL A 85 3.23 3.58 -15.09
CA VAL A 85 3.76 3.48 -13.72
C VAL A 85 3.78 2.03 -13.25
N LEU A 86 2.71 1.27 -13.52
CA LEU A 86 2.60 -0.15 -13.17
C LEU A 86 3.64 -0.99 -13.92
N ALA A 87 3.81 -0.76 -15.22
CA ALA A 87 4.79 -1.47 -16.02
C ALA A 87 6.22 -1.22 -15.54
N GLU A 88 6.56 0.04 -15.24
CA GLU A 88 7.88 0.41 -14.70
C GLU A 88 8.12 -0.19 -13.32
N PHE A 89 7.11 -0.13 -12.43
CA PHE A 89 7.19 -0.75 -11.10
C PHE A 89 7.45 -2.26 -11.20
N GLN A 90 6.70 -2.95 -12.07
CA GLN A 90 6.85 -4.39 -12.26
C GLN A 90 8.25 -4.74 -12.80
N ALA A 91 8.74 -4.00 -13.79
CA ALA A 91 10.08 -4.20 -14.34
C ALA A 91 11.17 -4.03 -13.27
N GLN A 92 11.08 -2.97 -12.45
CA GLN A 92 12.04 -2.75 -11.37
C GLN A 92 11.94 -3.79 -10.26
N TYR A 93 10.72 -4.20 -9.89
CA TYR A 93 10.50 -5.22 -8.87
C TYR A 93 11.09 -6.56 -9.31
N ASP A 94 10.85 -6.96 -10.57
CA ASP A 94 11.39 -8.21 -11.12
C ASP A 94 12.92 -8.18 -11.21
N ALA A 95 13.51 -7.05 -11.61
CA ALA A 95 14.95 -6.87 -11.63
C ALA A 95 15.57 -6.94 -10.21
N TRP A 96 14.93 -6.29 -9.23
CA TRP A 96 15.38 -6.33 -7.84
C TRP A 96 15.28 -7.73 -7.23
N LYS A 97 14.20 -8.45 -7.52
CA LYS A 97 13.96 -9.80 -7.00
C LYS A 97 14.91 -10.85 -7.59
N ALA A 98 15.45 -10.59 -8.78
CA ALA A 98 16.40 -11.47 -9.44
C ALA A 98 17.87 -11.26 -8.99
N ALA A 99 18.16 -10.17 -8.28
CA ALA A 99 19.49 -9.82 -7.77
C ALA A 99 19.78 -10.49 -6.41
#